data_AF-A0A0S8CW95-F1
#
_entry.id   AF-A0A0S8CW95-F1
#
_cell.length_a   1.000
_cell.length_b   1.000
_cell.length_c   1.000
_cell.angle_alpha   90.00
_cell.angle_beta   90.00
_cell.angle_gamma   90.00
#
_symmetry.space_group_name_H-M   'P 1'
#
loop_
_entity.id
_entity.type
_entity.pdbx_description
1 polymer ?
#
loop_
_entity_poly.entity_id
_entity_poly.type
_entity_poly.pdbx_seq_one_letter_code
_entity_poly.pdbx_strand_id
1 'polypeptide(L)'
;MSKKETTPKSMTVFKFASIFLGSLITIWSSAAILSGLAQVNWQVSELLRQYLIAVGLMQEFHTLSDFYTHIKGVEYIIAVMFLGTFPAFYAYLNKPAKEMAAE
;
A
#
# COMPACT_ATOMS: atom_id res chain seq x y z
N MET A 1 -25.82 -7.61 -49.73
CA MET A 1 -26.65 -8.35 -48.76
C MET A 1 -26.07 -8.11 -47.37
N SER A 2 -26.60 -7.12 -46.63
CA SER A 2 -26.05 -6.70 -45.33
C SER A 2 -26.67 -7.55 -44.22
N LYS A 3 -25.84 -8.38 -43.57
CA LYS A 3 -26.25 -9.26 -42.48
C LYS A 3 -26.50 -8.37 -41.25
N LYS A 4 -27.77 -8.13 -40.90
CA LYS A 4 -28.13 -7.52 -39.61
C LYS A 4 -27.83 -8.53 -38.51
N GLU A 5 -26.78 -8.29 -37.73
CA GLU A 5 -26.55 -9.00 -36.47
C GLU A 5 -27.67 -8.66 -35.49
N THR A 6 -28.61 -9.58 -35.32
CA THR A 6 -29.62 -9.48 -34.27
C THR A 6 -29.02 -10.02 -32.97
N THR A 7 -28.51 -9.12 -32.14
CA THR A 7 -28.06 -9.46 -30.78
C THR A 7 -29.21 -10.12 -30.01
N PRO A 8 -29.04 -11.35 -29.48
CA PRO A 8 -30.11 -12.04 -28.78
C PRO A 8 -30.53 -11.27 -27.53
N LYS A 9 -31.84 -11.06 -27.34
CA LYS A 9 -32.46 -10.35 -26.19
C LYS A 9 -31.91 -10.81 -24.82
N SER A 10 -31.54 -12.08 -24.71
CA SER A 10 -30.89 -12.71 -23.54
C SER A 10 -29.54 -12.05 -23.18
N MET A 11 -28.72 -11.70 -24.17
CA MET A 11 -27.41 -11.09 -23.93
C MET A 11 -27.53 -9.65 -23.42
N THR A 12 -28.54 -8.90 -23.88
CA THR A 12 -28.81 -7.55 -23.38
C THR A 12 -29.24 -7.57 -21.91
N VAL A 13 -30.12 -8.51 -21.52
CA VAL A 13 -30.56 -8.67 -20.12
C VAL A 13 -29.39 -9.06 -19.21
N PHE A 14 -28.54 -9.99 -19.65
CA PHE A 14 -27.33 -10.38 -18.91
C PHE A 14 -26.38 -9.20 -18.69
N LYS A 15 -26.16 -8.36 -19.71
CA LYS A 15 -25.32 -7.15 -19.60
C LYS A 15 -25.86 -6.19 -18.54
N PHE A 16 -27.16 -5.87 -18.57
CA PHE A 16 -27.76 -5.00 -17.56
C PHE A 16 -27.73 -5.61 -16.15
N ALA A 17 -27.96 -6.91 -16.01
CA ALA A 17 -27.86 -7.61 -14.72
C ALA A 17 -26.44 -7.57 -14.14
N SER A 18 -25.42 -7.80 -14.98
CA SER A 18 -24.02 -7.74 -14.55
C SER A 18 -23.58 -6.34 -14.10
N ILE A 19 -24.04 -5.29 -14.81
CA ILE A 19 -23.78 -3.90 -14.45
C ILE A 19 -24.43 -3.58 -13.10
N PHE A 20 -25.68 -3.98 -12.90
CA PHE A 20 -26.41 -3.72 -11.66
C PHE A 20 -25.74 -4.38 -10.45
N LEU A 21 -25.37 -5.66 -10.56
CA LEU A 21 -24.62 -6.38 -9.53
C LEU A 21 -23.25 -5.73 -9.26
N GLY A 22 -22.53 -5.36 -10.30
CA GLY A 22 -21.25 -4.66 -10.16
C GLY A 22 -21.37 -3.32 -9.45
N SER A 23 -22.42 -2.55 -9.76
CA SER A 23 -22.71 -1.27 -9.10
C SER A 23 -23.02 -1.45 -7.62
N LEU A 24 -23.84 -2.44 -7.26
CA LEU A 24 -24.17 -2.73 -5.85
C LEU A 24 -22.92 -3.09 -5.04
N ILE A 25 -22.06 -3.96 -5.58
CA ILE A 25 -20.81 -4.35 -4.93
C ILE A 25 -19.89 -3.14 -4.78
N THR A 26 -19.77 -2.31 -5.81
CA THR A 26 -18.93 -1.11 -5.77
C THR A 26 -19.41 -0.11 -4.72
N ILE A 27 -20.73 0.14 -4.66
CA ILE A 27 -21.33 1.04 -3.68
C ILE A 27 -21.08 0.53 -2.26
N TRP A 28 -21.33 -0.76 -2.03
CA TRP A 28 -21.13 -1.37 -0.71
C TRP A 28 -19.66 -1.37 -0.28
N SER A 29 -18.74 -1.76 -1.17
CA SER A 29 -17.31 -1.77 -0.89
C SER A 29 -16.78 -0.37 -0.60
N SER A 30 -17.23 0.63 -1.35
CA SER A 30 -16.84 2.02 -1.15
C SER A 30 -17.35 2.54 0.20
N ALA A 31 -18.61 2.23 0.55
CA ALA A 31 -19.18 2.59 1.84
C ALA A 31 -18.45 1.93 3.02
N ALA A 32 -18.07 0.66 2.90
CA ALA A 32 -17.32 -0.05 3.94
C ALA A 32 -15.94 0.59 4.19
N ILE A 33 -15.20 0.91 3.12
CA ILE A 33 -13.88 1.55 3.23
C ILE A 33 -14.01 2.96 3.82
N LEU A 34 -14.92 3.78 3.31
CA LEU A 34 -15.13 5.15 3.80
C LEU A 34 -15.59 5.18 5.25
N SER A 35 -16.46 4.25 5.65
CA SER A 35 -16.91 4.12 7.04
C SER A 35 -15.76 3.72 7.96
N GLY A 36 -14.94 2.74 7.56
CA GLY A 36 -13.74 2.36 8.31
C GLY A 36 -12.77 3.53 8.44
N LEU A 37 -12.53 4.26 7.35
CA LEU A 37 -11.63 5.41 7.33
C LEU A 37 -12.13 6.57 8.22
N ALA A 38 -13.45 6.77 8.28
CA ALA A 38 -14.08 7.74 9.17
C ALA A 38 -13.91 7.39 10.66
N GLN A 39 -13.96 6.10 11.01
CA GLN A 39 -13.76 5.65 12.39
C GLN A 39 -12.32 5.85 12.87
N VAL A 40 -11.34 5.83 11.96
CA VAL A 40 -9.90 5.97 12.29
C VAL A 40 -9.32 7.37 11.98
N ASN A 41 -10.15 8.42 11.97
CA ASN A 41 -9.72 9.82 11.71
C ASN A 41 -8.94 9.98 10.39
N TRP A 42 -9.35 9.30 9.33
CA TRP A 42 -8.70 9.34 8.01
C TRP A 42 -7.28 8.77 7.95
N GLN A 43 -6.84 8.02 8.97
CA GLN A 43 -5.52 7.38 8.97
C GLN A 43 -5.56 6.02 8.26
N VAL A 44 -5.11 6.00 6.99
CA VAL A 44 -5.04 4.77 6.18
C VAL A 44 -4.18 3.69 6.83
N SER A 45 -3.09 4.08 7.50
CA SER A 45 -2.20 3.16 8.23
C SER A 45 -2.91 2.44 9.36
N GLU A 46 -3.81 3.12 10.08
CA GLU A 46 -4.56 2.53 11.19
C GLU A 46 -5.66 1.59 10.68
N LEU A 47 -6.36 1.96 9.60
CA LEU A 47 -7.32 1.06 8.94
C LEU A 47 -6.64 -0.22 8.46
N LEU A 48 -5.46 -0.10 7.85
CA LEU A 48 -4.65 -1.24 7.43
C LEU A 48 -4.17 -2.07 8.62
N ARG A 49 -3.74 -1.43 9.72
CA ARG A 49 -3.33 -2.10 10.95
C ARG A 49 -4.47 -2.95 11.51
N GLN A 50 -5.67 -2.38 11.65
CA GLN A 50 -6.85 -3.10 12.13
C GLN A 50 -7.22 -4.26 11.20
N TYR A 51 -7.13 -4.08 9.89
CA TYR A 51 -7.33 -5.17 8.93
C TYR A 51 -6.29 -6.29 9.10
N LEU A 52 -5.00 -5.95 9.21
CA LEU A 52 -3.93 -6.93 9.37
C LEU A 52 -4.01 -7.68 10.71
N ILE A 53 -4.45 -7.00 11.77
CA ILE A 53 -4.74 -7.64 13.06
C ILE A 53 -5.94 -8.59 12.91
N ALA A 54 -7.04 -8.14 12.31
CA ALA A 54 -8.26 -8.95 12.14
C ALA A 54 -8.03 -10.21 11.27
N VAL A 55 -7.14 -10.14 10.28
CA VAL A 55 -6.76 -11.28 9.43
C VAL A 55 -5.69 -12.15 10.10
N GLY A 56 -5.15 -11.74 11.25
CA GLY A 56 -4.15 -12.49 12.01
C GLY A 56 -2.73 -12.41 11.44
N LEU A 57 -2.47 -11.45 10.54
CA LEU A 57 -1.16 -11.19 9.95
C LEU A 57 -0.28 -10.29 10.82
N MET A 58 -0.87 -9.59 11.80
CA MET A 58 -0.18 -8.74 12.75
C MET A 58 -0.65 -9.08 14.17
N GLN A 59 0.27 -9.38 15.09
CA GLN A 59 -0.05 -9.50 16.51
C GLN A 59 -0.14 -8.11 17.14
N GLU A 60 -1.14 -7.91 17.99
CA GLU A 60 -1.21 -6.72 18.85
C GLU A 60 -0.01 -6.72 19.82
N PHE A 61 0.70 -5.59 19.89
CA PHE A 61 1.84 -5.41 20.81
C PHE A 61 1.32 -5.39 22.26
N HIS A 62 1.31 -6.55 22.92
CA HIS A 62 0.77 -6.69 24.28
C HIS A 62 1.83 -6.68 25.39
N THR A 63 3.13 -6.74 25.06
CA THR A 63 4.20 -6.77 26.07
C THR A 63 5.27 -5.69 25.85
N LEU A 64 5.85 -5.18 26.94
CA LEU A 64 6.96 -4.23 26.89
C LEU A 64 8.16 -4.79 26.13
N SER A 65 8.35 -6.12 26.13
CA SER A 65 9.42 -6.81 25.42
C SER A 65 9.31 -6.68 23.89
N ASP A 66 8.10 -6.77 23.34
CA ASP A 66 7.86 -6.61 21.90
C ASP A 66 8.13 -5.19 21.43
N PHE A 67 7.78 -4.21 22.27
CA PHE A 67 8.04 -2.79 22.00
C PHE A 67 9.55 -2.49 21.94
N TYR A 68 10.34 -3.03 22.87
CA TYR A 68 11.80 -2.85 22.87
C TYR A 68 12.48 -3.54 21.68
N THR A 69 11.95 -4.69 21.25
CA THR A 69 12.46 -5.39 20.06
C THR A 69 12.19 -4.59 18.78
N HIS A 70 11.02 -3.97 18.67
CA HIS A 70 10.69 -3.09 17.55
C HIS A 70 11.61 -1.86 17.49
N ILE A 71 11.79 -1.16 18.61
CA ILE A 71 12.66 0.03 18.67
C ILE A 71 14.11 -0.32 18.31
N LYS A 72 14.65 -1.42 18.86
CA LYS A 72 15.99 -1.88 18.49
C LYS A 72 16.08 -2.30 17.02
N GLY A 73 15.05 -2.95 16.49
CA GLY A 73 14.98 -3.31 15.07
C GLY A 73 15.03 -2.09 14.15
N VAL A 74 14.27 -1.04 14.48
CA VAL A 74 14.28 0.23 13.72
C VAL A 74 15.65 0.90 13.81
N GLU A 75 16.29 0.89 14.98
CA GLU A 75 17.65 1.43 15.16
C GLU A 75 18.66 0.74 14.25
N TYR A 76 18.63 -0.60 14.14
CA TYR A 76 19.50 -1.33 13.22
C TYR A 76 19.27 -0.97 11.75
N ILE A 77 18.00 -0.80 11.34
CA ILE A 77 17.67 -0.42 9.96
C ILE A 77 18.23 0.98 9.64
N ILE A 78 18.05 1.93 10.56
CA ILE A 78 18.61 3.28 10.42
C ILE A 78 20.13 3.24 10.42
N ALA A 79 20.76 2.44 11.29
CA ALA A 79 22.22 2.30 11.34
C ALA A 79 22.79 1.74 10.03
N VAL A 80 22.15 0.72 9.44
CA VAL A 80 22.55 0.16 8.14
C VAL A 80 22.37 1.17 7.01
N MET A 81 21.24 1.88 6.98
CA MET A 81 21.00 2.93 6.00
C MET A 81 22.02 4.06 6.13
N PHE A 82 22.36 4.47 7.36
CA PHE A 82 23.36 5.50 7.61
C PHE A 82 24.76 5.05 7.19
N LEU A 83 25.16 3.84 7.56
CA LEU A 83 26.46 3.26 7.17
C LEU A 83 26.60 3.06 5.66
N GLY A 84 25.52 2.86 4.90
CA GLY A 84 25.57 2.81 3.44
C GLY A 84 25.50 4.19 2.78
N THR A 85 24.56 5.02 3.24
CA THR A 85 24.26 6.33 2.64
C THR A 85 25.36 7.34 2.92
N PHE A 86 25.93 7.34 4.13
CA PHE A 86 26.99 8.28 4.52
C PHE A 86 28.26 8.16 3.66
N PRO A 87 28.87 6.96 3.46
CA PRO A 87 30.03 6.84 2.58
C PRO A 87 29.68 7.09 1.11
N ALA A 88 28.47 6.73 0.65
CA ALA A 88 28.01 7.05 -0.70
C ALA A 88 27.92 8.57 -0.92
N PHE A 89 27.37 9.30 0.07
CA PHE A 89 27.30 10.76 0.08
C PHE A 89 28.69 11.41 0.16
N TYR A 90 29.58 10.90 1.02
CA TYR A 90 30.95 11.37 1.12
C TYR A 90 31.74 11.16 -0.18
N ALA A 91 31.59 9.99 -0.81
CA ALA A 91 32.17 9.72 -2.12
C ALA A 91 31.60 10.66 -3.20
N TYR A 92 30.31 10.98 -3.15
CA TYR A 92 29.69 11.95 -4.06
C TYR A 92 30.29 13.35 -3.92
N LEU A 93 30.50 13.86 -2.71
CA LEU A 93 31.11 15.17 -2.48
C LEU A 93 32.58 15.24 -2.90
N ASN A 94 33.31 14.13 -2.80
CA ASN A 94 34.73 14.09 -3.14
C ASN A 94 35.03 13.72 -4.60
N LYS A 95 34.01 13.42 -5.42
CA LYS A 95 34.16 13.22 -6.87
C LYS A 95 34.85 14.40 -7.60
N PRO A 96 34.46 15.68 -7.40
CA PRO A 96 35.14 16.79 -8.06
C PRO A 96 36.59 17.02 -7.59
N ALA A 97 36.95 16.57 -6.38
CA ALA A 97 38.32 16.69 -5.88
C ALA A 97 39.29 15.67 -6.50
N LYS A 98 38.78 14.52 -6.96
CA LYS A 98 39.60 13.46 -7.56
C LYS A 98 39.91 13.72 -9.05
N GLU A 99 39.04 14.42 -9.76
CA GLU A 99 39.28 14.84 -11.15
C GLU A 99 40.33 15.97 -11.25
N MET A 100 40.36 16.90 -10.29
CA MET A 100 41.36 17.99 -10.27
C MET A 100 42.73 17.62 -9.68
N ALA A 101 42.89 16.42 -9.13
CA ALA A 101 44.16 15.94 -8.55
C ALA A 101 44.87 14.88 -9.43
N ALA A 102 44.25 14.51 -10.56
CA ALA A 102 44.78 13.55 -11.53
C ALA A 102 45.17 14.21 -12.88
N GLU A 103 45.18 15.54 -12.94
CA GLU A 103 45.71 16.34 -14.05
C GLU A 103 47.10 16.91 -13.70
#